data_AF-A0A0F9JWP6-F1
#
_entry.id   AF-A0A0F9JWP6-F1
#
_cell.length_a   1.000
_cell.length_b   1.000
_cell.length_c   1.000
_cell.angle_alpha   90.00
_cell.angle_beta   90.00
_cell.angle_gamma   90.00
#
_symmetry.space_group_name_H-M   'P 1'
#
loop_
_entity.id
_entity.type
_entity.pdbx_description
1 polymer ?
#
loop_
_entity_poly.entity_id
_entity_poly.type
_entity_poly.pdbx_seq_one_letter_code
_entity_poly.pdbx_strand_id
1 'polypeptide(L)'
;MADESAFWRFREWINTGIGRTVAIVVTLTLVALAITVAIASRTSTQRGAAEIRAKGVKTLYVCKACGATGKIHTAFEAEFPLECPQCRKREAVAGFMCYQCKKTIEAVDAPFFRCRHCNYTYDQRIPVPAGRQPRAGGP
;
A
#
# COMPACT_ATOMS: atom_id res chain seq x y z
N MET A 1 -24.85 12.91 -40.62
CA MET A 1 -26.14 13.50 -40.21
C MET A 1 -27.00 12.34 -39.77
N ALA A 2 -27.06 12.06 -38.46
CA ALA A 2 -27.94 11.02 -37.94
C ALA A 2 -29.37 11.57 -37.96
N ASP A 3 -30.33 10.74 -38.37
CA ASP A 3 -31.74 11.11 -38.54
C ASP A 3 -32.36 11.69 -37.27
N GLU A 4 -32.52 13.01 -37.21
CA GLU A 4 -33.27 13.71 -36.15
C GLU A 4 -34.72 13.20 -36.06
N SER A 5 -35.26 12.67 -37.17
CA SER A 5 -36.59 12.06 -37.24
C SER A 5 -36.76 10.82 -36.36
N ALA A 6 -35.68 10.05 -36.15
CA ALA A 6 -35.70 8.87 -35.29
C ALA A 6 -35.77 9.25 -33.79
N PHE A 7 -35.10 10.34 -33.41
CA PHE A 7 -35.08 10.83 -32.04
C PHE A 7 -36.47 11.32 -31.57
N TRP A 8 -37.19 12.04 -32.43
CA TRP A 8 -38.53 12.54 -32.11
C TRP A 8 -39.56 11.41 -31.95
N ARG A 9 -39.54 10.43 -32.86
CA ARG A 9 -40.41 9.23 -32.76
C ARG A 9 -40.13 8.42 -31.50
N PHE A 10 -38.87 8.31 -31.09
CA PHE A 10 -38.49 7.62 -29.86
C PHE A 10 -39.00 8.34 -28.62
N ARG A 11 -38.89 9.67 -28.57
CA ARG A 11 -39.38 10.50 -27.45
C ARG A 11 -40.90 10.41 -27.29
N GLU A 12 -41.63 10.40 -28.39
CA GLU A 12 -43.08 10.26 -28.39
C GLU A 12 -43.50 8.86 -27.92
N TRP A 13 -42.80 7.82 -28.36
CA TRP A 13 -43.00 6.45 -27.89
C TRP A 13 -42.73 6.28 -26.40
N ILE A 14 -41.65 6.86 -25.85
CA ILE A 14 -41.35 6.83 -24.41
C ILE A 14 -42.49 7.42 -23.57
N ASN A 15 -43.20 8.42 -24.09
CA ASN A 15 -44.31 9.05 -23.39
C ASN A 15 -45.61 8.24 -23.45
N THR A 16 -45.68 7.17 -24.24
CA THR A 16 -46.78 6.20 -24.19
C THR A 16 -46.70 5.34 -22.93
N GLY A 17 -47.83 4.81 -22.45
CA GLY A 17 -47.88 4.02 -21.22
C GLY A 17 -46.97 2.77 -21.24
N ILE A 18 -46.82 2.14 -22.42
CA ILE A 18 -45.95 0.98 -22.61
C ILE A 18 -44.48 1.41 -22.68
N GLY A 19 -44.16 2.44 -23.46
CA GLY A 19 -42.79 2.94 -23.60
C GLY A 19 -42.19 3.43 -22.28
N ARG A 20 -43.00 4.08 -21.43
CA ARG A 20 -42.60 4.53 -20.09
C ARG A 20 -42.25 3.36 -19.18
N THR A 21 -43.06 2.30 -19.22
CA THR A 21 -42.83 1.10 -18.39
C THR A 21 -41.52 0.41 -18.79
N VAL A 22 -41.26 0.25 -20.08
CA VAL A 22 -40.01 -0.33 -20.59
C VAL A 22 -38.80 0.53 -20.18
N ALA A 23 -38.88 1.86 -20.33
CA ALA A 23 -37.80 2.76 -19.95
C ALA A 23 -37.46 2.68 -18.45
N ILE A 24 -38.49 2.61 -17.58
CA ILE A 24 -38.29 2.47 -16.13
C ILE A 24 -37.61 1.15 -15.80
N VAL A 25 -38.08 0.03 -16.36
CA VAL A 25 -37.51 -1.30 -16.11
C VAL A 25 -36.04 -1.34 -16.53
N VAL A 26 -35.72 -0.88 -17.75
CA VAL A 26 -34.34 -0.85 -18.25
C VAL A 26 -33.44 0.01 -17.34
N THR A 27 -33.92 1.18 -16.93
CA THR A 27 -33.16 2.07 -16.04
C THR A 27 -32.89 1.41 -14.70
N LEU A 28 -33.90 0.79 -14.08
CA LEU A 28 -33.74 0.08 -12.82
C LEU A 28 -32.79 -1.11 -12.94
N THR A 29 -32.84 -1.87 -14.04
CA THR A 29 -31.92 -2.98 -14.28
C THR A 29 -30.48 -2.49 -14.41
N LEU A 30 -30.24 -1.39 -15.15
CA LEU A 30 -28.90 -0.81 -15.27
C LEU A 30 -28.36 -0.29 -13.94
N VAL A 31 -29.21 0.35 -13.14
CA VAL A 31 -28.83 0.83 -11.80
C VAL A 31 -28.50 -0.35 -10.87
N ALA A 32 -29.32 -1.40 -10.87
CA ALA A 32 -29.06 -2.60 -10.08
C ALA A 32 -27.75 -3.29 -10.48
N LEU A 33 -27.46 -3.36 -11.78
CA LEU A 33 -26.20 -3.90 -12.31
C LEU A 33 -24.98 -3.05 -11.89
N ALA A 34 -25.10 -1.72 -11.95
CA ALA A 34 -24.03 -0.83 -11.51
C ALA A 34 -23.72 -0.99 -10.02
N ILE A 35 -24.76 -1.16 -9.19
CA ILE A 35 -24.62 -1.39 -7.74
C ILE A 35 -23.91 -2.73 -7.47
N THR A 36 -24.31 -3.82 -8.13
CA THR A 36 -23.68 -5.13 -7.92
C THR A 36 -22.21 -5.12 -8.33
N VAL A 37 -21.85 -4.48 -9.45
CA VAL A 37 -20.46 -4.32 -9.88
C VAL A 37 -19.66 -3.51 -8.85
N ALA A 38 -20.22 -2.42 -8.32
CA ALA A 38 -19.55 -1.58 -7.31
C ALA A 38 -19.32 -2.32 -5.98
N ILE A 39 -20.24 -3.20 -5.57
CA ILE A 39 -20.07 -4.03 -4.37
C ILE A 39 -19.02 -5.12 -4.62
N ALA A 40 -19.06 -5.77 -5.79
CA ALA A 40 -18.08 -6.79 -6.17
C ALA A 40 -16.65 -6.23 -6.26
N SER A 41 -16.48 -4.99 -6.76
CA SER A 41 -15.16 -4.35 -6.85
C SER A 41 -14.59 -3.92 -5.49
N ARG A 42 -15.45 -3.57 -4.52
CA ARG A 42 -15.00 -3.25 -3.15
C ARG A 42 -14.55 -4.50 -2.39
N THR A 43 -15.28 -5.60 -2.54
CA THR A 43 -14.98 -6.86 -1.85
C THR A 43 -13.69 -7.53 -2.33
N SER A 44 -13.36 -7.43 -3.62
CA SER A 44 -12.10 -7.95 -4.16
C SER A 44 -10.87 -7.21 -3.61
N THR A 45 -10.96 -5.89 -3.48
CA THR A 45 -9.87 -5.05 -2.95
C THR A 45 -9.61 -5.34 -1.46
N GLN A 46 -10.67 -5.59 -0.68
CA GLN A 46 -10.53 -5.95 0.73
C GLN A 46 -9.93 -7.35 0.95
N ARG A 47 -10.23 -8.34 0.09
CA ARG A 47 -9.62 -9.67 0.18
C ARG A 47 -8.10 -9.62 -0.06
N GLY A 48 -7.65 -8.83 -1.03
CA GLY A 48 -6.23 -8.63 -1.28
C GLY A 48 -5.50 -8.00 -0.09
N ALA A 49 -6.09 -6.98 0.54
CA ALA A 49 -5.50 -6.33 1.71
C ALA A 49 -5.40 -7.27 2.92
N ALA A 50 -6.41 -8.10 3.17
CA ALA A 50 -6.40 -9.07 4.28
C ALA A 50 -5.34 -10.16 4.08
N GLU A 51 -5.19 -10.68 2.86
CA GLU A 51 -4.18 -11.70 2.55
C GLU A 51 -2.75 -11.15 2.66
N ILE A 52 -2.52 -9.90 2.22
CA ILE A 52 -1.22 -9.23 2.36
C ILE A 52 -0.89 -8.99 3.84
N ARG A 53 -1.88 -8.57 4.66
CA ARG A 53 -1.68 -8.40 6.10
C ARG A 53 -1.32 -9.71 6.80
N ALA A 54 -1.98 -10.81 6.43
CA ALA A 54 -1.73 -12.13 6.99
C ALA A 54 -0.33 -12.68 6.62
N LYS A 55 0.19 -12.32 5.44
CA LYS A 55 1.53 -12.74 5.02
C LYS A 55 2.65 -12.08 5.81
N GLY A 56 2.41 -11.02 6.58
CA GLY A 56 3.44 -10.31 7.33
C GLY A 56 4.50 -9.64 6.44
N VAL A 57 5.47 -8.98 7.06
CA VAL A 57 6.58 -8.29 6.39
C VAL A 57 7.92 -8.83 6.88
N LYS A 58 8.87 -8.96 5.96
CA LYS A 58 10.28 -9.22 6.31
C LYS A 58 10.93 -7.90 6.70
N THR A 59 11.13 -7.69 7.99
CA THR A 59 11.79 -6.51 8.54
C THR A 59 13.19 -6.87 9.04
N LEU A 60 14.13 -5.93 8.89
CA LEU A 60 15.44 -6.05 9.51
C LEU A 60 15.32 -5.72 11.00
N TYR A 61 16.05 -6.44 11.84
CA TYR A 61 16.11 -6.16 13.28
C TYR A 61 17.54 -5.98 13.76
N VAL A 62 17.68 -5.25 14.86
CA VAL A 62 18.92 -5.11 15.64
C VAL A 62 18.58 -5.38 17.11
N CYS A 63 19.23 -6.36 17.73
CA CYS A 63 19.05 -6.65 19.15
C CYS A 63 19.98 -5.80 20.00
N LYS A 64 19.42 -5.02 20.95
CA LYS A 64 20.23 -4.21 21.87
C LYS A 64 20.97 -5.03 22.93
N ALA A 65 20.43 -6.18 23.33
CA ALA A 65 21.07 -7.07 24.30
C ALA A 65 22.33 -7.77 23.78
N CYS A 66 22.26 -8.35 22.58
CA CYS A 66 23.32 -9.23 22.06
C CYS A 66 23.99 -8.70 20.79
N GLY A 67 23.53 -7.57 20.24
CA GLY A 67 24.04 -7.00 18.99
C GLY A 67 23.69 -7.81 17.74
N ALA A 68 22.91 -8.89 17.85
CA ALA A 68 22.51 -9.69 16.70
C ALA A 68 21.68 -8.86 15.72
N THR A 69 21.99 -9.01 14.44
CA THR A 69 21.23 -8.37 13.35
C THR A 69 20.77 -9.42 12.36
N GLY A 70 19.60 -9.25 11.78
CA GLY A 70 19.09 -10.18 10.78
C GLY A 70 17.75 -9.76 10.21
N LYS A 71 17.12 -10.66 9.47
CA LYS A 71 15.75 -10.51 8.98
C LYS A 71 14.83 -11.30 9.90
N ILE A 72 13.73 -10.69 10.30
CA ILE A 72 12.66 -11.35 11.04
C ILE A 72 11.34 -11.15 10.29
N HIS A 73 10.49 -12.17 10.35
CA HIS A 73 9.17 -12.12 9.77
C HIS A 73 8.19 -11.64 10.83
N THR A 74 7.57 -10.49 10.62
CA THR A 74 6.69 -9.87 11.62
C THR A 74 5.34 -9.56 11.02
N ALA A 75 4.30 -9.53 11.83
CA ALA A 75 3.03 -8.94 11.40
C ALA A 75 3.25 -7.47 10.99
N PHE A 76 2.42 -6.97 10.07
CA PHE A 76 2.52 -5.57 9.63
C PHE A 76 2.37 -4.55 10.77
N GLU A 77 1.61 -4.91 11.80
CA GLU A 77 1.30 -4.06 12.96
C GLU A 77 2.10 -4.49 14.21
N ALA A 78 3.19 -5.24 14.04
CA ALA A 78 4.01 -5.66 15.17
C ALA A 78 4.73 -4.45 15.79
N GLU A 79 4.41 -4.16 17.05
CA GLU A 79 5.09 -3.10 17.81
C GLU A 79 6.47 -3.56 18.27
N PHE A 80 7.48 -2.75 17.97
CA PHE A 80 8.82 -2.92 18.54
C PHE A 80 8.85 -2.36 19.97
N PRO A 81 9.60 -2.97 20.91
CA PRO A 81 10.59 -4.02 20.70
C PRO A 81 10.03 -5.45 20.67
N LEU A 82 10.65 -6.29 19.84
CA LEU A 82 10.33 -7.70 19.64
C LEU A 82 11.30 -8.62 20.38
N GLU A 83 10.91 -9.88 20.53
CA GLU A 83 11.80 -10.91 21.05
C GLU A 83 12.92 -11.24 20.05
N CYS A 84 14.16 -11.18 20.51
CA CYS A 84 15.31 -11.54 19.70
C CYS A 84 15.37 -13.07 19.50
N PRO A 85 15.45 -13.58 18.25
CA PRO A 85 15.50 -15.01 18.00
C PRO A 85 16.80 -15.68 18.49
N GLN A 86 17.85 -14.89 18.77
CA GLN A 86 19.14 -15.40 19.25
C GLN A 86 19.20 -15.47 20.77
N CYS A 87 18.86 -14.38 21.48
CA CYS A 87 19.01 -14.30 22.94
C CYS A 87 17.67 -14.33 23.72
N ARG A 88 16.53 -14.43 23.03
CA ARG A 88 15.16 -14.46 23.58
C ARG A 88 14.79 -13.28 24.51
N LYS A 89 15.54 -12.19 24.45
CA LYS A 89 15.22 -10.94 25.16
C LYS A 89 14.37 -10.05 24.27
N ARG A 90 13.39 -9.35 24.84
CA ARG A 90 12.49 -8.42 24.14
C ARG A 90 13.14 -7.05 23.92
N GLU A 91 14.27 -7.06 23.21
CA GLU A 91 15.09 -5.88 22.91
C GLU A 91 15.50 -5.79 21.44
N ALA A 92 14.87 -6.57 20.56
CA ALA A 92 15.04 -6.40 19.13
C ALA A 92 14.27 -5.16 18.70
N VAL A 93 14.96 -4.17 18.14
CA VAL A 93 14.37 -2.97 17.54
C VAL A 93 14.36 -3.07 16.02
N ALA A 94 13.51 -2.28 15.37
CA ALA A 94 13.51 -2.17 13.91
C ALA A 94 14.89 -1.70 13.45
N GLY A 95 15.39 -2.33 12.39
CA GLY A 95 16.64 -1.97 11.75
C GLY A 95 16.44 -1.60 10.30
N PHE A 96 17.41 -0.91 9.73
CA PHE A 96 17.49 -0.67 8.30
C PHE A 96 18.93 -0.85 7.82
N MET A 97 19.09 -1.07 6.52
CA MET A 97 20.41 -1.28 5.92
C MET A 97 21.00 0.06 5.48
N CYS A 98 22.21 0.37 5.94
CA CYS A 98 22.95 1.52 5.46
C CYS A 98 23.22 1.37 3.95
N TYR A 99 22.79 2.33 3.14
CA TYR A 99 23.06 2.33 1.70
C TYR A 99 24.56 2.32 1.37
N GLN A 100 25.39 3.04 2.14
CA GLN A 100 26.82 3.16 1.89
C GLN A 100 27.60 1.91 2.31
N CYS A 101 27.53 1.53 3.59
CA CYS A 101 28.33 0.42 4.11
C CYS A 101 27.61 -0.94 4.11
N LYS A 102 26.34 -0.99 3.69
CA LYS A 102 25.48 -2.20 3.68
C LYS A 102 25.30 -2.89 5.03
N LYS A 103 25.71 -2.26 6.13
CA LYS A 103 25.51 -2.77 7.50
C LYS A 103 24.12 -2.41 8.01
N THR A 104 23.50 -3.32 8.76
CA THR A 104 22.22 -3.08 9.42
C THR A 104 22.45 -2.20 10.66
N ILE A 105 21.64 -1.16 10.80
CA ILE A 105 21.67 -0.22 11.92
C ILE A 105 20.27 -0.03 12.49
N GLU A 106 20.19 0.43 13.74
CA GLU A 106 18.90 0.67 14.40
C GLU A 106 18.13 1.80 13.69
N ALA A 107 16.83 1.59 13.48
CA ALA A 107 15.93 2.63 13.04
C ALA A 107 15.74 3.61 14.20
N VAL A 108 16.14 4.86 13.98
CA VAL A 108 15.94 5.96 14.92
C VAL A 108 14.90 6.88 14.31
N ASP A 109 13.88 7.22 15.11
CA ASP A 109 12.88 8.22 14.75
C ASP A 109 13.47 9.62 14.96
N ALA A 110 14.39 9.99 14.07
CA ALA A 110 15.04 11.29 14.07
C ALA A 110 15.14 11.80 12.63
N PRO A 111 14.93 13.11 12.40
CA PRO A 111 14.98 13.70 11.06
C PRO A 111 16.38 13.56 10.44
N PHE A 112 17.41 13.57 11.29
CA PHE A 112 18.79 13.34 10.89
C PHE A 112 19.34 12.16 11.67
N PHE A 113 19.89 11.19 10.95
CA PHE A 113 20.50 10.03 11.56
C PHE A 113 21.88 9.76 10.93
N ARG A 114 22.88 9.42 11.75
CA ARG A 114 24.23 9.08 11.29
C ARG A 114 24.50 7.60 11.44
N CYS A 115 24.97 6.98 10.36
CA CYS A 115 25.43 5.59 10.42
C CYS A 115 26.67 5.50 11.32
N ARG A 116 26.58 4.70 12.40
CA ARG A 116 27.69 4.49 13.34
C ARG A 116 28.93 3.82 12.73
N HIS A 117 28.79 3.18 11.56
CA HIS A 117 29.89 2.46 10.93
C HIS A 117 30.67 3.26 9.89
N CYS A 118 30.01 4.17 9.16
CA CYS A 118 30.64 4.94 8.09
C CYS A 118 30.44 6.45 8.21
N ASN A 119 29.80 6.92 9.29
CA ASN A 119 29.47 8.33 9.55
C ASN A 119 28.61 9.02 8.47
N TYR A 120 28.04 8.27 7.53
CA TYR A 120 27.11 8.81 6.55
C TYR A 120 25.84 9.35 7.23
N THR A 121 25.45 10.58 6.90
CA THR A 121 24.26 11.24 7.45
C THR A 121 23.07 11.05 6.52
N TYR A 122 21.98 10.52 7.06
CA TYR A 122 20.67 10.42 6.42
C TYR A 122 19.84 11.64 6.82
N ASP A 123 19.23 12.28 5.82
CA ASP A 123 18.20 13.29 6.01
C ASP A 123 16.87 12.69 5.55
N GLN A 124 15.98 12.40 6.50
CA GLN A 124 14.67 11.83 6.20
C GLN A 124 13.67 12.86 5.66
N ARG A 125 14.01 14.16 5.68
CA ARG A 125 13.14 15.23 5.17
C ARG A 125 13.17 15.34 3.66
N ILE A 126 14.22 14.83 3.02
CA ILE A 126 14.36 14.86 1.57
C ILE A 126 13.70 13.59 1.03
N PRO A 127 12.50 13.68 0.41
CA PRO A 127 11.91 12.52 -0.24
C PRO A 127 12.89 12.02 -1.30
N VAL A 128 13.37 10.78 -1.13
CA VAL A 128 14.28 10.17 -2.10
C VAL A 128 13.49 10.02 -3.40
N PRO A 129 13.86 10.72 -4.50
CA PRO A 129 13.11 10.61 -5.74
C PRO A 129 13.16 9.17 -6.21
N ALA A 130 11.98 8.58 -6.44
CA ALA A 130 11.82 7.22 -6.94
C ALA A 130 12.63 7.06 -8.23
N GLY A 131 13.78 6.39 -8.15
CA GLY A 131 14.69 6.18 -9.28
C GLY A 131 16.10 6.73 -9.12
N ARG A 132 16.37 7.60 -8.14
CA ARG A 132 17.73 8.03 -7.82
C ARG A 132 18.24 7.24 -6.62
N GLN A 133 18.78 6.05 -6.86
CA GLN A 133 19.78 5.53 -5.91
C GLN A 133 20.86 6.60 -5.80
N PRO A 134 21.22 7.08 -4.58
CA PRO A 134 22.25 8.09 -4.45
C PRO A 134 23.52 7.51 -5.07
N ARG A 135 23.98 8.10 -6.18
CA ARG A 135 25.27 7.74 -6.77
C ARG A 135 26.29 7.92 -5.65
N ALA A 136 27.03 6.86 -5.33
CA ALA A 136 28.16 6.95 -4.43
C ALA A 136 29.13 7.97 -5.03
N GLY A 137 29.05 9.21 -4.55
CA GLY A 137 30.08 10.20 -4.79
C GLY A 137 31.32 9.69 -4.07
N GLY A 138 32.24 9.14 -4.85
CA GLY A 138 33.62 8.93 -4.44
C GLY A 138 34.32 10.28 -4.26
N PRO A 139 35.54 10.22 -3.71
CA PRO A 139 36.08 11.01 -2.59
C PRO A 139 36.06 12.54 -2.77
#